data_AF-A0A951DZT0-F1
#
_entry.id   AF-A0A951DZT0-F1
#
_cell.length_a   1.000
_cell.length_b   1.000
_cell.length_c   1.000
_cell.angle_alpha   90.00
_cell.angle_beta   90.00
_cell.angle_gamma   90.00
#
_symmetry.space_group_name_H-M   'P 1'
#
loop_
_entity.id
_entity.type
_entity.pdbx_description
1 polymer ?
#
loop_
_entity_poly.entity_id
_entity_poly.type
_entity_poly.pdbx_seq_one_letter_code
_entity_poly.pdbx_strand_id
1 'polypeptide(L)'
;MLIRKKRGWELPESAATNEAVFRNRRALLKGLAAGPILAATGLGDRIAWAADDPDPSAALYPAKRNNKYTLDRPLTDEKYPTTYNNFYEFSPDKSVWHEAQALKVRPWTVKL
;
A
#
# COMPACT_ATOMS: atom_id res chain seq x y z
N MET A 1 -9.84 -33.00 35.88
CA MET A 1 -10.02 -33.12 34.41
C MET A 1 -10.31 -31.73 33.86
N LEU A 2 -9.43 -31.17 33.02
CA LEU A 2 -9.57 -29.80 32.50
C LEU A 2 -10.47 -29.82 31.25
N ILE A 3 -11.73 -29.39 31.38
CA ILE A 3 -12.62 -29.26 30.23
C ILE A 3 -12.30 -27.93 29.53
N ARG A 4 -11.56 -28.00 28.41
CA ARG A 4 -11.30 -26.82 27.56
C ARG A 4 -12.53 -26.54 26.69
N LYS A 5 -13.30 -25.52 27.06
CA LYS A 5 -14.34 -24.96 26.18
C LYS A 5 -13.69 -24.07 25.13
N LYS A 6 -13.76 -24.48 23.87
CA LYS A 6 -13.29 -23.68 22.74
C LYS A 6 -14.21 -22.48 22.51
N ARG A 7 -13.63 -21.34 22.17
CA ARG A 7 -14.39 -20.12 21.82
C ARG A 7 -14.95 -20.27 20.40
N GLY A 8 -16.05 -19.59 20.08
CA GLY A 8 -16.74 -19.75 18.78
C GLY A 8 -15.90 -19.40 17.54
N TRP A 9 -14.77 -18.71 17.73
CA TRP A 9 -13.82 -18.33 16.69
C TRP A 9 -12.55 -19.19 16.65
N GLU A 10 -12.44 -20.19 17.53
CA GLU A 10 -11.29 -21.10 17.53
C GLU A 10 -11.48 -22.20 16.49
N LEU A 11 -10.73 -22.08 15.39
CA LEU A 11 -10.68 -23.12 14.36
C LEU A 11 -9.83 -24.31 14.83
N PRO A 12 -10.18 -25.55 14.45
CA PRO A 12 -9.33 -26.70 14.70
C PRO A 12 -8.06 -26.63 13.85
N GLU A 13 -6.96 -27.24 14.31
CA GLU A 13 -5.71 -27.32 13.54
C GLU A 13 -5.89 -27.99 12.16
N SER A 14 -6.85 -28.90 12.04
CA SER A 14 -7.22 -29.52 10.76
C SER A 14 -7.81 -28.54 9.72
N ALA A 15 -8.22 -27.34 10.13
CA ALA A 15 -8.64 -26.28 9.22
C ALA A 15 -7.46 -25.50 8.61
N ALA A 16 -6.23 -25.73 9.09
CA ALA A 16 -5.04 -25.14 8.48
C ALA A 16 -4.79 -25.72 7.09
N THR A 17 -4.44 -24.87 6.13
CA THR A 17 -4.01 -25.34 4.81
C THR A 17 -2.70 -26.12 4.96
N ASN A 18 -2.64 -27.32 4.41
CA ASN A 18 -1.42 -28.13 4.43
C ASN A 18 -0.24 -27.36 3.82
N GLU A 19 0.92 -27.42 4.45
CA GLU A 19 2.13 -26.69 4.03
C GLU A 19 2.49 -26.96 2.55
N ALA A 20 2.36 -28.20 2.09
CA ALA A 20 2.68 -28.57 0.71
C ALA A 20 1.81 -27.77 -0.30
N VAL A 21 0.54 -27.56 0.02
CA VAL A 21 -0.40 -26.79 -0.81
C VAL A 21 -0.04 -25.30 -0.79
N PHE A 22 0.33 -24.76 0.37
CA PHE A 22 0.78 -23.38 0.50
C PHE A 22 2.05 -23.10 -0.31
N ARG A 23 3.05 -23.99 -0.23
CA ARG A 23 4.32 -23.88 -0.96
C ARG A 23 4.12 -23.92 -2.48
N ASN A 24 3.23 -24.80 -2.97
CA ASN A 24 2.92 -24.92 -4.40
C ASN A 24 2.25 -23.68 -4.99
N ARG A 25 1.38 -22.99 -4.24
CA ARG A 25 0.77 -21.72 -4.68
C ARG A 25 1.82 -20.62 -4.90
N ARG A 26 2.84 -20.55 -4.04
CA ARG A 26 3.95 -19.58 -4.17
C ARG A 26 4.82 -19.88 -5.39
N ALA A 27 5.01 -21.16 -5.73
CA ALA A 27 5.77 -21.55 -6.92
C ALA A 27 5.05 -21.15 -8.22
N LEU A 28 3.73 -21.35 -8.30
CA LEU A 28 2.91 -20.92 -9.44
C LEU A 28 2.97 -19.40 -9.68
N LEU A 29 2.86 -18.60 -8.62
CA LEU A 29 2.98 -17.14 -8.70
C LEU A 29 4.36 -16.68 -9.19
N LYS A 30 5.43 -17.35 -8.79
CA LYS A 30 6.78 -17.07 -9.30
C LYS A 30 6.94 -17.41 -10.77
N GLY A 31 6.31 -18.50 -11.24
CA GLY A 31 6.33 -18.89 -12.66
C GLY A 31 5.55 -17.92 -13.56
N LEU A 32 4.40 -17.41 -13.11
CA LEU A 32 3.60 -16.42 -13.84
C LEU A 32 4.30 -15.06 -13.99
N ALA A 33 5.12 -14.66 -13.02
CA ALA A 33 5.88 -13.41 -13.09
C ALA A 33 7.08 -13.47 -14.07
N ALA A 34 7.50 -14.66 -14.50
CA ALA A 34 8.61 -14.83 -15.45
C ALA A 34 8.17 -14.72 -16.93
N GLY A 35 6.87 -14.74 -17.22
CA GLY A 35 6.33 -14.78 -18.58
C GLY A 35 6.37 -13.46 -19.40
N PRO A 36 6.12 -12.26 -18.82
CA PRO A 36 5.94 -11.06 -19.66
C PRO A 36 7.17 -10.16 -19.80
N ILE A 37 8.34 -10.51 -19.26
CA ILE A 37 9.52 -9.60 -19.27
C ILE A 37 10.08 -9.37 -20.70
N LEU A 38 9.73 -10.19 -21.70
CA LEU A 38 10.25 -10.07 -23.06
C LEU A 38 9.33 -9.33 -24.06
N ALA A 39 8.14 -8.86 -23.65
CA ALA A 39 7.16 -8.25 -24.59
C ALA A 39 7.08 -6.71 -24.52
N ALA A 40 7.93 -6.05 -23.74
CA ALA A 40 7.84 -4.60 -23.49
C ALA A 40 8.92 -3.75 -24.17
N THR A 41 9.73 -4.29 -25.09
CA THR A 41 10.78 -3.53 -25.80
C THR A 41 10.26 -2.85 -27.08
N GLY A 42 9.13 -2.13 -27.00
CA GLY A 42 8.48 -1.67 -28.23
C GLY A 42 7.51 -0.49 -28.15
N LEU A 43 7.49 0.31 -27.08
CA LEU A 43 6.76 1.58 -27.08
C LEU A 43 7.75 2.74 -26.94
N GLY A 44 7.90 3.48 -28.05
CA GLY A 44 8.85 4.56 -28.20
C GLY A 44 8.69 5.71 -27.20
N ASP A 45 9.82 6.36 -26.97
CA ASP A 45 9.97 7.55 -26.16
C ASP A 45 9.04 8.67 -26.62
N ARG A 46 7.88 8.77 -25.97
CA ARG A 46 7.15 10.04 -25.90
C ARG A 46 7.70 10.80 -24.71
N ILE A 47 8.75 11.59 -24.96
CA ILE A 47 9.21 12.62 -24.02
C ILE A 47 8.11 13.67 -23.95
N ALA A 48 7.15 13.46 -23.04
CA ALA A 48 6.28 14.53 -22.57
C ALA A 48 7.12 15.37 -21.61
N TRP A 49 7.38 16.61 -22.01
CA TRP A 49 8.01 17.61 -21.15
C TRP A 49 7.00 17.90 -20.03
N ALA A 50 7.29 17.40 -18.84
CA ALA A 50 6.54 17.76 -17.64
C ALA A 50 6.92 19.19 -17.29
N ALA A 51 6.02 20.13 -17.56
CA ALA A 51 6.10 21.43 -16.92
C ALA A 51 5.98 21.20 -15.40
N ASP A 52 6.83 21.85 -14.62
CA ASP A 52 6.63 22.06 -13.18
C ASP A 52 5.42 23.00 -13.02
N ASP A 53 4.24 22.50 -13.35
CA ASP A 53 3.00 23.22 -13.14
C ASP A 53 2.78 23.39 -11.63
N PRO A 54 2.43 24.60 -11.17
CA PRO A 54 2.13 24.85 -9.77
C PRO A 54 1.01 23.90 -9.30
N ASP A 55 1.12 23.36 -8.08
CA ASP A 55 0.13 22.38 -7.59
C ASP A 55 -1.29 22.95 -7.67
N PRO A 56 -2.16 22.41 -8.53
CA PRO A 56 -3.50 22.97 -8.75
C PRO A 56 -4.37 22.86 -7.49
N SER A 57 -3.98 22.01 -6.52
CA SER A 57 -4.66 21.89 -5.24
C SER A 57 -4.17 22.84 -4.14
N ALA A 58 -3.10 23.62 -4.36
CA ALA A 58 -2.52 24.46 -3.30
C ALA A 58 -3.53 25.43 -2.68
N ALA A 59 -4.41 26.02 -3.50
CA ALA A 59 -5.44 26.95 -3.05
C ALA A 59 -6.57 26.30 -2.23
N LEU A 60 -6.66 24.96 -2.18
CA LEU A 60 -7.69 24.23 -1.43
C LEU A 60 -7.34 24.05 0.04
N TYR A 61 -6.10 24.37 0.44
CA TYR A 61 -5.61 24.15 1.81
C TYR A 61 -5.41 25.48 2.56
N PRO A 62 -5.62 25.49 3.89
CA PRO A 62 -6.14 24.40 4.71
C PRO A 62 -7.66 24.22 4.54
N ALA A 63 -8.12 22.97 4.47
CA ALA A 63 -9.54 22.68 4.44
C ALA A 63 -10.22 23.08 5.77
N LYS A 64 -11.46 23.59 5.68
CA LYS A 64 -12.26 23.92 6.87
C LYS A 64 -12.56 22.66 7.69
N ARG A 65 -12.32 22.73 9.01
CA ARG A 65 -12.62 21.63 9.93
C ARG A 65 -14.11 21.31 9.96
N ASN A 66 -14.45 20.02 9.84
CA ASN A 66 -15.82 19.54 9.98
C ASN A 66 -16.09 19.12 11.43
N ASN A 67 -16.95 19.87 12.12
CA ASN A 67 -17.28 19.63 13.53
C ASN A 67 -18.07 18.32 13.77
N LYS A 68 -18.58 17.66 12.72
CA LYS A 68 -19.20 16.33 12.82
C LYS A 68 -18.17 15.25 13.20
N TYR A 69 -16.90 15.43 12.87
CA TYR A 69 -15.82 14.48 13.12
C TYR A 69 -14.85 15.05 14.16
N THR A 70 -15.24 14.93 15.43
CA THR A 70 -14.39 15.30 16.57
C THR A 70 -13.73 14.06 17.17
N LEU A 71 -12.56 14.24 17.76
CA LEU A 71 -11.82 13.17 18.41
C LEU A 71 -12.07 13.24 19.92
N ASP A 72 -12.26 12.08 20.54
CA ASP A 72 -12.33 11.86 21.98
C ASP A 72 -10.97 11.43 22.57
N ARG A 73 -9.91 11.46 21.74
CA ARG A 73 -8.55 11.01 22.07
C ARG A 73 -7.49 12.01 21.59
N PRO A 74 -6.27 11.96 22.16
CA PRO A 74 -5.14 12.74 21.67
C PRO A 74 -4.83 12.45 20.19
N LEU A 75 -4.37 13.48 19.49
CA LEU A 75 -3.81 13.33 18.14
C LEU A 75 -2.44 12.65 18.23
N THR A 76 -2.15 11.81 17.25
CA THR A 76 -0.79 11.32 17.04
C THR A 76 0.10 12.48 16.60
N ASP A 77 1.29 12.62 17.19
CA ASP A 77 2.26 13.64 16.77
C ASP A 77 2.56 13.51 15.28
N GLU A 78 2.56 14.63 14.55
CA GLU A 78 2.69 14.72 13.09
C GLU A 78 3.87 13.92 12.51
N LYS A 79 4.96 13.80 13.27
CA LYS A 79 6.12 12.99 12.90
C LYS A 79 5.73 11.55 12.53
N TYR A 80 4.88 10.90 13.30
CA TYR A 80 4.57 9.49 13.09
C TYR A 80 3.73 9.22 11.83
N PRO A 81 2.60 9.90 11.55
CA PRO A 81 1.85 9.69 10.32
C PRO A 81 2.64 10.11 9.07
N THR A 82 3.64 10.99 9.18
CA THR A 82 4.48 11.35 8.04
C THR A 82 5.67 10.42 7.82
N THR A 83 6.26 9.83 8.88
CA THR A 83 7.50 9.05 8.76
C THR A 83 7.39 7.55 9.07
N TYR A 84 6.32 7.09 9.71
CA TYR A 84 6.15 5.69 10.13
C TYR A 84 4.94 5.07 9.41
N ASN A 85 5.17 4.53 8.21
CA ASN A 85 4.11 4.14 7.28
C ASN A 85 4.32 2.73 6.71
N ASN A 86 3.25 2.14 6.19
CA ASN A 86 3.31 0.96 5.33
C ASN A 86 3.09 1.41 3.89
N PHE A 87 4.14 1.44 3.07
CA PHE A 87 4.04 1.75 1.64
C PHE A 87 4.90 0.76 0.83
N TYR A 88 4.37 -0.44 0.65
CA TYR A 88 5.12 -1.61 0.19
C TYR A 88 5.67 -1.49 -1.24
N GLU A 89 5.07 -0.63 -2.06
CA GLU A 89 5.53 -0.29 -3.39
C GLU A 89 6.94 0.31 -3.38
N PHE A 90 7.34 0.95 -2.29
CA PHE A 90 8.66 1.59 -2.12
C PHE A 90 9.58 0.82 -1.18
N SER A 91 9.07 0.27 -0.07
CA SER A 91 9.86 -0.52 0.87
C SER A 91 8.96 -1.31 1.84
N PRO A 92 9.39 -2.49 2.32
CA PRO A 92 8.74 -3.18 3.43
C PRO A 92 9.06 -2.58 4.82
N ASP A 93 10.03 -1.67 4.92
CA ASP A 93 10.38 -0.99 6.16
C ASP A 93 9.36 0.09 6.54
N LYS A 94 9.28 0.44 7.83
CA LYS A 94 8.43 1.51 8.36
C LYS A 94 8.97 2.90 8.07
N SER A 95 10.27 3.05 7.80
CA SER A 95 10.93 4.32 7.46
C SER A 95 10.89 4.65 5.96
N VAL A 96 9.93 4.08 5.22
CA VAL A 96 9.74 4.19 3.75
C VAL A 96 9.55 5.62 3.21
N TRP A 97 9.44 6.62 4.08
CA TRP A 97 9.13 8.00 3.69
C TRP A 97 10.23 8.64 2.83
N HIS A 98 11.48 8.17 2.92
CA HIS A 98 12.58 8.64 2.07
C HIS A 98 12.43 8.10 0.65
N GLU A 99 12.21 6.79 0.52
CA GLU A 99 12.08 6.11 -0.77
C GLU A 99 10.80 6.53 -1.50
N ALA A 100 9.73 6.79 -0.76
CA ALA A 100 8.45 7.26 -1.29
C ALA A 100 8.54 8.63 -2.01
N GLN A 101 9.57 9.44 -1.74
CA GLN A 101 9.79 10.71 -2.46
C GLN A 101 10.07 10.51 -3.96
N ALA A 102 10.43 9.30 -4.39
CA ALA A 102 10.58 8.97 -5.81
C ALA A 102 9.25 8.98 -6.58
N LEU A 103 8.10 8.96 -5.88
CA LEU A 103 6.79 9.07 -6.51
C LEU A 103 6.56 10.47 -7.07
N LYS A 104 6.48 10.59 -8.40
CA LYS A 104 5.99 11.81 -9.04
C LYS A 104 4.48 11.91 -8.87
N VAL A 105 4.03 12.75 -7.94
CA VAL A 105 2.60 12.96 -7.62
C VAL A 105 1.88 13.93 -8.56
N ARG A 106 2.63 14.58 -9.47
CA ARG A 106 2.12 15.49 -10.49
C ARG A 106 2.91 15.34 -11.80
N PRO A 107 2.25 15.48 -12.97
CA PRO A 107 0.79 15.48 -13.16
C PRO A 107 0.17 14.13 -12.75
N TRP A 108 -1.11 14.12 -12.36
CA TRP A 108 -1.82 12.90 -11.95
C TRP A 108 -3.19 12.80 -12.60
N THR A 109 -3.52 11.62 -13.15
CA THR A 109 -4.80 11.38 -13.84
C THR A 109 -5.60 10.33 -13.08
N VAL A 110 -6.78 10.72 -12.60
CA VAL A 110 -7.77 9.79 -12.04
C VAL A 110 -8.79 9.45 -13.12
N LYS A 111 -8.98 8.16 -13.40
CA LYS A 111 -10.01 7.67 -14.34
C LYS A 111 -11.17 7.08 -13.54
N LEU A 112 -12.39 7.43 -13.93
CA LEU A 112 -13.64 6.92 -13.37
C LEU A 112 -14.26 5.89 -14.32
#